data_AF-A0A7W7WT68-F1
#
_entry.id   AF-A0A7W7WT68-F1
#
_cell.length_a   1.000
_cell.length_b   1.000
_cell.length_c   1.000
_cell.angle_alpha   90.00
_cell.angle_beta   90.00
_cell.angle_gamma   90.00
#
_symmetry.space_group_name_H-M   'P 1'
#
loop_
_entity.id
_entity.type
_entity.pdbx_description
1 polymer ?
#
loop_
_entity_poly.entity_id
_entity_poly.type
_entity_poly.pdbx_seq_one_letter_code
_entity_poly.pdbx_strand_id
1 'polypeptide(L)'
;MTNLVHEFDQYADIQAALADPHLVPPPPGARGPVGSIAWLRATVARFSAGETHTRRRALVEADLARLDPVALRKAVAADPDDDARRATVRALTHALEIPEPDAVVTVITTLAGAYFGDAHDPAADQAVTKLLTLMLPTDRRDDSALEAAANRIGLLVQACDATGNLIDHARRAAHDRPAEDDIETMLVETLRHDPPIRTMRRVAIRDTHIAGVDIAKGDLVILDIAAANRDPKIFTDPETFDPERTGPPPLTFGGPPRRCPGRDHAMAIAAGALRADPDAPATDDRDPATMITAMVEHVLALATTWTAWDGHPRLIGDRIYTPHKAIRRVADHLVDHLAEMEARLAGEPTLPDHWHASATTTKADLAPFTQADLDETHSRLHRLARIWTNRLSDLTPKQLDHSPGAGWTFRQLAFHLAGSVYYADAVGDLTPTEGP
;
A
#
# COMPACT_ATOMS: atom_id res chain seq x y z
N MET A 1 -26.46 36.22 19.01
CA MET A 1 -26.60 36.16 17.54
C MET A 1 -26.38 34.71 17.14
N THR A 2 -27.30 34.12 16.40
CA THR A 2 -27.10 32.81 15.78
C THR A 2 -26.13 33.02 14.61
N ASN A 3 -24.96 32.38 14.67
CA ASN A 3 -24.01 32.39 13.57
C ASN A 3 -24.66 31.71 12.36
N LEU A 4 -24.51 32.30 11.18
CA LEU A 4 -25.01 31.70 9.94
C LEU A 4 -24.02 30.63 9.44
N VAL A 5 -24.53 29.73 8.59
CA VAL A 5 -23.74 28.75 7.86
C VAL A 5 -23.78 29.12 6.39
N HIS A 6 -22.60 29.30 5.80
CA HIS A 6 -22.41 29.53 4.36
C HIS A 6 -21.80 28.27 3.75
N GLU A 7 -22.21 27.93 2.53
CA GLU A 7 -21.73 26.75 1.82
C GLU A 7 -21.25 27.15 0.42
N PHE A 8 -20.07 26.68 0.04
CA PHE A 8 -19.49 26.87 -1.28
C PHE A 8 -19.17 25.50 -1.89
N ASP A 9 -19.60 25.31 -3.14
CA ASP A 9 -19.46 24.07 -3.91
C ASP A 9 -18.76 24.30 -5.28
N GLN A 10 -18.58 25.55 -5.70
CA GLN A 10 -17.86 25.90 -6.93
C GLN A 10 -16.35 26.03 -6.70
N TYR A 11 -15.56 25.59 -7.67
CA TYR A 11 -14.10 25.52 -7.55
C TYR A 11 -13.46 26.87 -7.26
N ALA A 12 -13.86 27.91 -8.01
CA ALA A 12 -13.31 29.26 -7.86
C ALA A 12 -13.65 29.88 -6.49
N ASP A 13 -14.85 29.62 -5.98
CA ASP A 13 -15.33 30.17 -4.71
C ASP A 13 -14.63 29.51 -3.52
N ILE A 14 -14.47 28.18 -3.57
CA ILE A 14 -13.68 27.46 -2.56
C ILE A 14 -12.21 27.90 -2.62
N GLN A 15 -11.63 28.09 -3.81
CA GLN A 15 -10.27 28.59 -3.93
C GLN A 15 -10.12 29.97 -3.28
N ALA A 16 -11.08 30.88 -3.49
CA ALA A 16 -11.11 32.19 -2.83
C ALA A 16 -11.25 32.07 -1.30
N ALA A 17 -12.16 31.20 -0.83
CA ALA A 17 -12.36 30.96 0.60
C ALA A 17 -11.12 30.37 1.29
N LEU A 18 -10.41 29.46 0.62
CA LEU A 18 -9.16 28.88 1.12
C LEU A 18 -8.04 29.92 1.21
N ALA A 19 -8.01 30.87 0.28
CA ALA A 19 -7.02 31.95 0.20
C ALA A 19 -7.23 33.07 1.22
N ASP A 20 -8.44 33.22 1.76
CA ASP A 20 -8.75 34.26 2.73
C ASP A 20 -8.15 33.95 4.11
N PRO A 21 -7.20 34.76 4.63
CA PRO A 21 -6.56 34.51 5.92
C PRO A 21 -7.51 34.67 7.12
N HIS A 22 -8.72 35.22 6.92
CA HIS A 22 -9.74 35.41 7.95
C HIS A 22 -10.73 34.26 8.05
N LEU A 23 -10.67 33.33 7.10
CA LEU A 23 -11.34 32.04 7.21
C LEU A 23 -10.35 31.03 7.76
N VAL A 24 -10.44 30.76 9.06
CA VAL A 24 -9.55 29.83 9.76
C VAL A 24 -10.28 28.53 10.11
N PRO A 25 -9.58 27.39 10.30
CA PRO A 25 -10.22 26.19 10.83
C PRO A 25 -10.97 26.48 12.14
N PRO A 26 -12.13 25.86 12.38
CA PRO A 26 -12.83 26.00 13.65
C PRO A 26 -11.88 25.73 14.82
N PRO A 27 -11.87 26.57 15.86
CA PRO A 27 -11.05 26.33 17.03
C PRO A 27 -11.49 25.01 17.69
N PRO A 28 -10.57 24.32 18.39
CA PRO A 28 -10.96 23.15 19.15
C PRO A 28 -11.86 23.58 20.33
N GLY A 29 -12.59 22.62 20.90
CA GLY A 29 -13.33 22.85 22.15
C GLY A 29 -12.42 23.25 23.32
N ALA A 30 -13.00 23.34 24.53
CA ALA A 30 -12.26 23.72 25.73
C ALA A 30 -11.02 22.84 25.95
N ARG A 31 -9.91 23.46 26.35
CA ARG A 31 -8.64 22.75 26.58
C ARG A 31 -8.79 21.79 27.76
N GLY A 32 -8.45 20.52 27.53
CA GLY A 32 -8.40 19.49 28.57
C GLY A 32 -7.03 19.34 29.25
N PRO A 33 -6.91 18.42 30.21
CA PRO A 33 -5.63 18.10 30.85
C PRO A 33 -4.63 17.49 29.87
N VAL A 34 -3.32 17.65 30.12
CA VAL A 34 -2.25 17.04 29.31
C VAL A 34 -2.48 15.53 29.21
N GLY A 35 -2.35 14.98 28.00
CA GLY A 35 -2.62 13.57 27.73
C GLY A 35 -4.06 13.26 27.32
N SER A 36 -4.98 14.23 27.32
CA SER A 36 -6.33 14.06 26.75
C SER A 36 -6.39 14.40 25.26
N ILE A 37 -7.41 13.90 24.56
CA ILE A 37 -7.71 14.28 23.17
C ILE A 37 -8.08 15.76 23.05
N ALA A 38 -8.77 16.32 24.05
CA ALA A 38 -9.07 17.75 24.10
C ALA A 38 -7.78 18.60 24.19
N TRP A 39 -6.80 18.16 24.99
CA TRP A 39 -5.48 18.77 25.02
C TRP A 39 -4.74 18.62 23.69
N LEU A 40 -4.76 17.44 23.07
CA LEU A 40 -4.11 17.20 21.77
C LEU A 40 -4.66 18.16 20.72
N ARG A 41 -5.99 18.23 20.56
CA ARG A 41 -6.65 19.15 19.61
C ARG A 41 -6.29 20.61 19.88
N ALA A 42 -6.23 21.02 21.15
CA ALA A 42 -5.81 22.37 21.54
C ALA A 42 -4.32 22.67 21.29
N THR A 43 -3.49 21.65 21.04
CA THR A 43 -2.02 21.76 20.97
C THR A 43 -1.44 21.56 19.57
N VAL A 44 -2.22 21.01 18.63
CA VAL A 44 -1.77 20.78 17.24
C VAL A 44 -1.95 22.00 16.33
N ALA A 45 -1.13 22.05 15.26
CA ALA A 45 -1.23 23.08 14.23
C ALA A 45 -2.61 23.12 13.54
N ARG A 46 -3.23 21.96 13.33
CA ARG A 46 -4.51 21.78 12.59
C ARG A 46 -5.63 22.70 13.07
N PHE A 47 -5.76 22.89 14.37
CA PHE A 47 -6.80 23.72 15.00
C PHE A 47 -6.28 25.07 15.50
N SER A 48 -5.07 25.46 15.10
CA SER A 48 -4.43 26.72 15.51
C SER A 48 -4.58 27.81 14.44
N ALA A 49 -4.42 29.07 14.83
CA ALA A 49 -4.36 30.22 13.91
C ALA A 49 -3.24 31.21 14.28
N GLY A 50 -2.94 32.14 13.36
CA GLY A 50 -1.92 33.17 13.53
C GLY A 50 -0.52 32.59 13.81
N GLU A 51 0.23 33.27 14.66
CA GLU A 51 1.61 32.91 15.03
C GLU A 51 1.71 31.52 15.67
N THR A 52 0.71 31.12 16.48
CA THR A 52 0.65 29.78 17.07
C THR A 52 0.57 28.69 16.01
N HIS A 53 -0.20 28.91 14.94
CA HIS A 53 -0.24 27.98 13.81
C HIS A 53 1.11 27.92 13.10
N THR A 54 1.72 29.07 12.80
CA THR A 54 3.03 29.12 12.13
C THR A 54 4.08 28.32 12.90
N ARG A 55 4.17 28.54 14.22
CA ARG A 55 5.11 27.85 15.11
C ARG A 55 4.87 26.33 15.17
N ARG A 56 3.62 25.90 15.37
CA ARG A 56 3.27 24.47 15.44
C ARG A 56 3.40 23.76 14.11
N ARG A 57 3.08 24.46 13.01
CA ARG A 57 3.26 23.95 11.64
C ARG A 57 4.73 23.72 11.34
N ALA A 58 5.62 24.61 11.77
CA ALA A 58 7.06 24.43 11.60
C ALA A 58 7.58 23.14 12.27
N LEU A 59 6.99 22.70 13.39
CA LEU A 59 7.32 21.41 14.01
C LEU A 59 6.95 20.22 13.11
N VAL A 60 5.76 20.27 12.49
CA VAL A 60 5.31 19.24 11.54
C VAL A 60 6.17 19.24 10.28
N GLU A 61 6.48 20.41 9.74
CA GLU A 61 7.34 20.55 8.56
C GLU A 61 8.77 20.08 8.84
N ALA A 62 9.30 20.31 10.04
CA ALA A 62 10.59 19.78 10.46
C ALA A 62 10.59 18.24 10.55
N ASP A 63 9.50 17.62 11.02
CA ASP A 63 9.35 16.16 10.99
C ASP A 63 9.30 15.64 9.55
N LEU A 64 8.45 16.23 8.71
CA LEU A 64 8.30 15.83 7.30
C LEU A 64 9.58 16.03 6.48
N ALA A 65 10.36 17.06 6.75
CA ALA A 65 11.63 17.33 6.07
C ALA A 65 12.68 16.23 6.31
N ARG A 66 12.54 15.44 7.38
CA ARG A 66 13.40 14.27 7.65
C ARG A 66 12.95 13.01 6.90
N LEU A 67 11.74 13.01 6.34
CA LEU A 67 11.17 11.85 5.68
C LEU A 67 11.38 11.94 4.17
N ASP A 68 12.09 10.96 3.61
CA ASP A 68 12.23 10.81 2.15
C ASP A 68 10.97 10.13 1.57
N PRO A 69 10.21 10.82 0.70
CA PRO A 69 9.05 10.22 0.05
C PRO A 69 9.39 8.95 -0.75
N VAL A 70 10.59 8.86 -1.35
CA VAL A 70 11.00 7.66 -2.10
C VAL A 70 11.19 6.46 -1.17
N ALA A 71 11.79 6.68 0.01
CA ALA A 71 11.92 5.66 1.03
C ALA A 71 10.55 5.20 1.57
N LEU A 72 9.63 6.13 1.83
CA LEU A 72 8.26 5.81 2.26
C LEU A 72 7.51 4.98 1.21
N ARG A 73 7.64 5.34 -0.06
CA ARG A 73 7.06 4.57 -1.18
C ARG A 73 7.54 3.13 -1.17
N LYS A 74 8.85 2.91 -1.03
CA LYS A 74 9.46 1.57 -0.97
C LYS A 74 9.01 0.78 0.25
N ALA A 75 8.92 1.43 1.42
CA ALA A 75 8.53 0.78 2.66
C ALA A 75 7.10 0.22 2.59
N VAL A 76 6.18 0.94 1.94
CA VAL A 76 4.78 0.50 1.80
C VAL A 76 4.63 -0.54 0.68
N ALA A 77 5.39 -0.41 -0.41
CA ALA A 77 5.38 -1.40 -1.49
C ALA A 77 5.90 -2.79 -1.06
N ALA A 78 6.62 -2.89 0.06
CA ALA A 78 7.13 -4.16 0.57
C ALA A 78 6.04 -5.06 1.18
N ASP A 79 4.87 -4.51 1.51
CA ASP A 79 3.71 -5.24 2.03
C ASP A 79 2.42 -4.63 1.46
N PRO A 80 2.11 -4.89 0.18
CA PRO A 80 0.98 -4.25 -0.51
C PRO A 80 -0.38 -4.68 0.07
N ASP A 81 -0.44 -5.81 0.78
CA ASP A 81 -1.68 -6.35 1.34
C ASP A 81 -1.98 -5.87 2.76
N ASP A 82 -1.07 -5.11 3.39
CA ASP A 82 -1.36 -4.47 4.69
C ASP A 82 -2.55 -3.50 4.56
N ASP A 83 -3.33 -3.40 5.63
CA ASP A 83 -4.39 -2.40 5.75
C ASP A 83 -3.82 -1.01 5.49
N ALA A 84 -4.46 -0.25 4.60
CA ALA A 84 -3.90 0.99 4.08
C ALA A 84 -3.60 2.03 5.18
N ARG A 85 -4.41 2.06 6.24
CA ARG A 85 -4.21 2.95 7.39
C ARG A 85 -3.01 2.49 8.22
N ARG A 86 -2.94 1.18 8.52
CA ARG A 86 -1.81 0.60 9.24
C ARG A 86 -0.50 0.76 8.49
N ALA A 87 -0.48 0.47 7.18
CA ALA A 87 0.69 0.62 6.32
C ALA A 87 1.21 2.06 6.33
N THR A 88 0.30 3.04 6.20
CA THR A 88 0.62 4.47 6.28
C THR A 88 1.28 4.83 7.62
N VAL A 89 0.65 4.45 8.73
CA VAL A 89 1.16 4.79 10.06
C VAL A 89 2.48 4.08 10.33
N ARG A 90 2.62 2.82 9.93
CA ARG A 90 3.84 2.02 10.09
C ARG A 90 5.00 2.68 9.37
N ALA A 91 4.83 3.03 8.09
CA ALA A 91 5.87 3.65 7.28
C ALA A 91 6.35 4.98 7.90
N LEU A 92 5.42 5.85 8.30
CA LEU A 92 5.76 7.11 8.97
C LEU A 92 6.44 6.90 10.32
N THR A 93 5.94 5.97 11.13
CA THR A 93 6.47 5.69 12.48
C THR A 93 7.89 5.13 12.41
N HIS A 94 8.17 4.23 11.46
CA HIS A 94 9.50 3.70 11.22
C HIS A 94 10.46 4.79 10.74
N ALA A 95 10.05 5.58 9.74
CA ALA A 95 10.89 6.64 9.18
C ALA A 95 11.14 7.80 10.15
N LEU A 96 10.24 8.03 11.13
CA LEU A 96 10.43 8.98 12.23
C LEU A 96 11.24 8.40 13.40
N GLU A 97 11.66 7.13 13.32
CA GLU A 97 12.41 6.40 14.36
C GLU A 97 11.69 6.36 15.72
N ILE A 98 10.35 6.21 15.68
CA ILE A 98 9.54 6.14 16.90
C ILE A 98 9.63 4.73 17.49
N PRO A 99 9.88 4.58 18.81
CA PRO A 99 9.91 3.27 19.46
C PRO A 99 8.59 2.50 19.35
N GLU A 100 8.69 1.17 19.36
CA GLU A 100 7.54 0.24 19.35
C GLU A 100 6.51 0.53 18.23
N PRO A 101 6.92 0.49 16.95
CA PRO A 101 6.08 0.94 15.85
C PRO A 101 4.74 0.22 15.76
N ASP A 102 4.66 -1.07 16.07
CA ASP A 102 3.41 -1.83 16.08
C ASP A 102 2.42 -1.35 17.16
N ALA A 103 2.94 -0.96 18.33
CA ALA A 103 2.14 -0.40 19.39
C ALA A 103 1.60 0.98 18.98
N VAL A 104 2.43 1.81 18.34
CA VAL A 104 2.01 3.11 17.80
C VAL A 104 0.92 2.95 16.73
N VAL A 105 1.11 2.05 15.76
CA VAL A 105 0.12 1.76 14.71
C VAL A 105 -1.24 1.44 15.31
N THR A 106 -1.28 0.52 16.28
CA THR A 106 -2.52 0.12 16.96
C THR A 106 -3.19 1.32 17.64
N VAL A 107 -2.43 2.11 18.38
CA VAL A 107 -2.97 3.23 19.17
C VAL A 107 -3.42 4.39 18.29
N ILE A 108 -2.67 4.72 17.23
CA ILE A 108 -3.04 5.78 16.27
C ILE A 108 -4.31 5.40 15.51
N THR A 109 -4.45 4.14 15.08
CA THR A 109 -5.65 3.69 14.35
C THR A 109 -6.91 3.85 15.20
N THR A 110 -6.84 3.52 16.50
CA THR A 110 -7.93 3.78 17.45
C THR A 110 -8.19 5.28 17.63
N LEU A 111 -7.13 6.08 17.80
CA LEU A 111 -7.25 7.52 18.04
C LEU A 111 -7.85 8.28 16.84
N ALA A 112 -7.58 7.82 15.61
CA ALA A 112 -8.05 8.46 14.38
C ALA A 112 -9.59 8.55 14.33
N GLY A 113 -10.29 7.49 14.73
CA GLY A 113 -11.76 7.47 14.76
C GLY A 113 -12.39 8.53 15.68
N ALA A 114 -11.68 8.95 16.73
CA ALA A 114 -12.14 9.98 17.64
C ALA A 114 -11.63 11.38 17.26
N TYR A 115 -10.57 11.52 16.45
CA TYR A 115 -9.78 12.75 16.33
C TYR A 115 -10.56 14.01 15.96
N PHE A 116 -11.56 13.90 15.08
CA PHE A 116 -12.37 15.06 14.63
C PHE A 116 -13.68 15.26 15.38
N GLY A 117 -14.01 14.42 16.38
CA GLY A 117 -15.24 14.58 17.17
C GLY A 117 -15.16 15.71 18.22
N ASP A 118 -16.30 16.04 18.81
CA ASP A 118 -16.37 17.04 19.91
C ASP A 118 -16.68 16.40 21.28
N ALA A 119 -16.98 15.10 21.30
CA ALA A 119 -17.30 14.35 22.51
C ALA A 119 -16.04 14.02 23.33
N HIS A 120 -16.22 13.92 24.64
CA HIS A 120 -15.23 13.30 25.51
C HIS A 120 -15.19 11.80 25.24
N ASP A 121 -13.98 11.28 25.03
CA ASP A 121 -13.73 9.88 24.73
C ASP A 121 -12.58 9.36 25.63
N PRO A 122 -12.91 8.58 26.68
CA PRO A 122 -11.91 8.01 27.57
C PRO A 122 -10.89 7.10 26.89
N ALA A 123 -11.29 6.38 25.82
CA ALA A 123 -10.38 5.51 25.07
C ALA A 123 -9.39 6.35 24.26
N ALA A 124 -9.85 7.46 23.69
CA ALA A 124 -8.98 8.43 23.01
C ALA A 124 -8.01 9.10 23.99
N ASP A 125 -8.45 9.46 25.20
CA ASP A 125 -7.57 10.02 26.24
C ASP A 125 -6.47 9.02 26.66
N GLN A 126 -6.83 7.74 26.82
CA GLN A 126 -5.85 6.68 27.09
C GLN A 126 -4.86 6.52 25.92
N ALA A 127 -5.34 6.60 24.68
CA ALA A 127 -4.52 6.52 23.49
C ALA A 127 -3.49 7.67 23.43
N VAL A 128 -3.92 8.92 23.65
CA VAL A 128 -3.03 10.08 23.68
C VAL A 128 -1.99 9.95 24.81
N THR A 129 -2.42 9.54 26.00
CA THR A 129 -1.50 9.29 27.13
C THR A 129 -0.45 8.24 26.79
N LYS A 130 -0.84 7.13 26.17
CA LYS A 130 0.07 6.07 25.75
C LYS A 130 1.07 6.55 24.70
N LEU A 131 0.61 7.32 23.70
CA LEU A 131 1.50 7.89 22.67
C LEU A 131 2.53 8.85 23.26
N LEU A 132 2.14 9.69 24.23
CA LEU A 132 3.10 10.55 24.94
C LEU A 132 4.16 9.73 25.67
N THR A 133 3.79 8.59 26.27
CA THR A 133 4.76 7.70 26.91
C THR A 133 5.71 7.03 25.92
N LEU A 134 5.23 6.65 24.75
CA LEU A 134 6.07 6.06 23.69
C LEU A 134 7.03 7.09 23.05
N MET A 135 6.60 8.35 22.92
CA MET A 135 7.35 9.38 22.19
C MET A 135 8.17 10.31 23.08
N LEU A 136 7.87 10.39 24.37
CA LEU A 136 8.57 11.28 25.32
C LEU A 136 9.01 10.52 26.58
N PRO A 137 10.33 10.40 26.81
CA PRO A 137 10.89 9.97 28.09
C PRO A 137 10.34 10.79 29.26
N THR A 138 10.14 10.15 30.41
CA THR A 138 9.53 10.77 31.60
C THR A 138 10.34 11.92 32.19
N ASP A 139 11.65 11.96 31.96
CA ASP A 139 12.59 12.98 32.41
C ASP A 139 12.68 14.21 31.49
N ARG A 140 12.03 14.19 30.31
CA ARG A 140 12.07 15.26 29.30
C ARG A 140 10.68 15.75 28.87
N ARG A 141 9.85 16.15 29.83
CA ARG A 141 8.49 16.66 29.59
C ARG A 141 8.33 18.13 29.99
N ASP A 142 9.01 19.01 29.28
CA ASP A 142 8.68 20.43 29.29
C ASP A 142 7.59 20.76 28.25
N ASP A 143 7.08 21.99 28.28
CA ASP A 143 6.00 22.45 27.38
C ASP A 143 6.39 22.37 25.90
N SER A 144 7.67 22.57 25.57
CA SER A 144 8.17 22.53 24.20
C SER A 144 8.19 21.09 23.67
N ALA A 145 8.69 20.15 24.47
CA ALA A 145 8.72 18.74 24.15
C ALA A 145 7.30 18.17 24.01
N LEU A 146 6.39 18.56 24.91
CA LEU A 146 4.98 18.18 24.85
C LEU A 146 4.30 18.70 23.57
N GLU A 147 4.58 19.93 23.16
CA GLU A 147 4.00 20.48 21.94
C GLU A 147 4.57 19.83 20.67
N ALA A 148 5.88 19.53 20.64
CA ALA A 148 6.49 18.77 19.56
C ALA A 148 5.86 17.38 19.43
N ALA A 149 5.71 16.65 20.53
CA ALA A 149 5.06 15.33 20.53
C ALA A 149 3.58 15.41 20.11
N ALA A 150 2.84 16.42 20.59
CA ALA A 150 1.46 16.63 20.17
C ALA A 150 1.33 16.82 18.65
N ASN A 151 2.22 17.62 18.04
CA ASN A 151 2.21 17.84 16.59
C ASN A 151 2.65 16.61 15.79
N ARG A 152 3.57 15.79 16.32
CA ARG A 152 3.92 14.49 15.72
C ARG A 152 2.78 13.48 15.79
N ILE A 153 2.09 13.38 16.94
CA ILE A 153 0.86 12.59 17.07
C ILE A 153 -0.19 13.09 16.08
N GLY A 154 -0.37 14.41 15.98
CA GLY A 154 -1.27 15.04 15.02
C GLY A 154 -0.92 14.70 13.56
N LEU A 155 0.37 14.63 13.21
CA LEU A 155 0.83 14.19 11.90
C LEU A 155 0.39 12.75 11.60
N LEU A 156 0.70 11.81 12.51
CA LEU A 156 0.37 10.39 12.34
C LEU A 156 -1.15 10.15 12.24
N VAL A 157 -1.93 10.77 13.14
CA VAL A 157 -3.39 10.61 13.17
C VAL A 157 -4.06 11.18 11.91
N GLN A 158 -3.62 12.35 11.45
CA GLN A 158 -4.20 12.96 10.25
C GLN A 158 -3.82 12.19 8.98
N ALA A 159 -2.61 11.62 8.92
CA ALA A 159 -2.18 10.80 7.80
C ALA A 159 -2.94 9.45 7.74
N CYS A 160 -3.22 8.85 8.90
CA CYS A 160 -3.89 7.54 9.05
C CYS A 160 -5.13 7.41 8.16
N ASP A 161 -6.18 8.19 8.42
CA ASP A 161 -7.42 8.10 7.66
C ASP A 161 -7.32 8.76 6.28
N ALA A 162 -6.64 9.90 6.15
CA ALA A 162 -6.61 10.64 4.89
C ALA A 162 -5.85 9.88 3.79
N THR A 163 -4.66 9.34 4.11
CA THR A 163 -3.86 8.56 3.15
C THR A 163 -4.40 7.14 2.99
N GLY A 164 -4.87 6.51 4.07
CA GLY A 164 -5.50 5.18 3.98
C GLY A 164 -6.72 5.18 3.07
N ASN A 165 -7.62 6.16 3.23
CA ASN A 165 -8.78 6.29 2.35
C ASN A 165 -8.37 6.65 0.91
N LEU A 166 -7.32 7.46 0.69
CA LEU A 166 -6.80 7.71 -0.67
C LEU A 166 -6.40 6.42 -1.37
N ILE A 167 -5.66 5.54 -0.67
CA ILE A 167 -5.24 4.23 -1.18
C ILE A 167 -6.48 3.39 -1.52
N ASP A 168 -7.44 3.28 -0.60
CA ASP A 168 -8.64 2.49 -0.83
C ASP A 168 -9.48 3.00 -2.01
N HIS A 169 -9.60 4.32 -2.15
CA HIS A 169 -10.33 4.94 -3.25
C HIS A 169 -9.63 4.69 -4.58
N ALA A 170 -8.31 4.79 -4.61
CA ALA A 170 -7.52 4.52 -5.81
C ALA A 170 -7.53 3.03 -6.19
N ARG A 171 -7.49 2.11 -5.21
CA ARG A 171 -7.66 0.67 -5.44
C ARG A 171 -9.00 0.34 -6.09
N ARG A 172 -10.08 0.98 -5.64
CA ARG A 172 -11.41 0.84 -6.27
C ARG A 172 -11.42 1.39 -7.69
N ALA A 173 -10.79 2.54 -7.92
CA ALA A 173 -10.71 3.14 -9.26
C ALA A 173 -9.86 2.31 -10.24
N ALA A 174 -8.85 1.59 -9.73
CA ALA A 174 -7.96 0.75 -10.53
C ALA A 174 -8.53 -0.63 -10.89
N HIS A 175 -9.56 -1.13 -10.17
CA HIS A 175 -10.04 -2.52 -10.29
C HIS A 175 -10.43 -2.94 -11.71
N ASP A 176 -11.02 -2.02 -12.50
CA ASP A 176 -11.49 -2.28 -13.86
C ASP A 176 -10.60 -1.60 -14.93
N ARG A 177 -9.37 -1.18 -14.57
CA ARG A 177 -8.51 -0.38 -15.45
C ARG A 177 -7.26 -1.13 -15.94
N PRO A 178 -6.73 -0.77 -17.12
CA PRO A 178 -5.49 -1.37 -17.62
C PRO A 178 -4.32 -1.14 -16.66
N ALA A 179 -3.44 -2.14 -16.52
CA ALA A 179 -2.24 -2.04 -15.68
C ALA A 179 -1.19 -1.01 -16.16
N GLU A 180 -1.40 -0.43 -17.34
CA GLU A 180 -0.49 0.52 -18.00
C GLU A 180 -0.70 1.99 -17.55
N ASP A 181 -1.79 2.29 -16.84
CA ASP A 181 -2.08 3.65 -16.37
C ASP A 181 -1.01 4.13 -15.36
N ASP A 182 -0.52 5.37 -15.52
CA ASP A 182 0.48 5.93 -14.62
C ASP A 182 -0.10 6.15 -13.22
N ILE A 183 0.51 5.53 -12.21
CA ILE A 183 0.03 5.57 -10.82
C ILE A 183 -0.10 7.00 -10.28
N GLU A 184 0.79 7.92 -10.67
CA GLU A 184 0.73 9.30 -10.16
C GLU A 184 -0.47 10.03 -10.74
N THR A 185 -0.73 9.89 -12.04
CA THR A 185 -1.92 10.46 -12.69
C THR A 185 -3.22 9.87 -12.12
N MET A 186 -3.27 8.55 -11.88
CA MET A 186 -4.41 7.88 -11.23
C MET A 186 -4.67 8.43 -9.82
N LEU A 187 -3.63 8.67 -9.02
CA LEU A 187 -3.78 9.23 -7.69
C LEU A 187 -4.29 10.68 -7.73
N VAL A 188 -3.80 11.49 -8.67
CA VAL A 188 -4.30 12.86 -8.88
C VAL A 188 -5.78 12.84 -9.27
N GLU A 189 -6.19 11.95 -10.19
CA GLU A 189 -7.59 11.83 -10.58
C GLU A 189 -8.45 11.25 -9.45
N THR A 190 -7.93 10.35 -8.62
CA THR A 190 -8.61 9.86 -7.40
C THR A 190 -8.88 11.01 -6.43
N LEU A 191 -7.88 11.86 -6.19
CA LEU A 191 -8.05 13.04 -5.33
C LEU A 191 -9.08 14.01 -5.88
N ARG A 192 -9.27 14.07 -7.21
CA ARG A 192 -10.31 14.88 -7.83
C ARG A 192 -11.68 14.22 -7.69
N HIS A 193 -11.80 12.99 -8.18
CA HIS A 193 -13.06 12.30 -8.39
C HIS A 193 -13.64 11.80 -7.08
N ASP A 194 -12.86 11.17 -6.20
CA ASP A 194 -13.33 10.68 -4.90
C ASP A 194 -12.34 11.06 -3.77
N PRO A 195 -12.31 12.34 -3.36
CA PRO A 195 -11.35 12.80 -2.37
C PRO A 195 -11.59 12.15 -0.99
N PRO A 196 -10.53 11.71 -0.28
CA PRO A 196 -10.65 11.22 1.10
C PRO A 196 -11.15 12.30 2.08
N ILE A 197 -10.94 13.58 1.74
CA ILE A 197 -11.47 14.74 2.46
C ILE A 197 -12.51 15.42 1.57
N ARG A 198 -13.77 15.11 1.82
CA ARG A 198 -14.90 15.60 1.01
C ARG A 198 -15.33 17.03 1.35
N THR A 199 -15.11 17.46 2.60
CA THR A 199 -15.56 18.76 3.08
C THR A 199 -14.52 19.38 4.02
N MET A 200 -14.35 20.70 3.95
CA MET A 200 -13.58 21.46 4.92
C MET A 200 -14.46 22.51 5.61
N ARG A 201 -14.16 22.80 6.88
CA ARG A 201 -14.85 23.85 7.64
C ARG A 201 -13.91 25.02 7.90
N ARG A 202 -14.46 26.23 7.91
CA ARG A 202 -13.82 27.47 8.34
C ARG A 202 -14.76 28.29 9.22
N VAL A 203 -14.21 29.18 10.03
CA VAL A 203 -14.93 30.20 10.77
C VAL A 203 -14.33 31.55 10.44
N ALA A 204 -15.19 32.54 10.21
CA ALA A 204 -14.78 33.91 9.98
C ALA A 204 -14.33 34.58 11.30
N ILE A 205 -13.07 34.99 11.39
CA ILE A 205 -12.55 35.69 12.59
C ILE A 205 -12.77 37.22 12.55
N ARG A 206 -13.18 37.73 11.39
CA ARG A 206 -13.67 39.09 11.13
C ARG A 206 -14.64 39.03 9.95
N ASP A 207 -15.39 40.10 9.74
CA ASP A 207 -16.23 40.24 8.55
C ASP A 207 -15.35 40.16 7.29
N THR A 208 -15.79 39.40 6.29
CA THR A 208 -15.11 39.25 5.00
C THR A 208 -16.12 39.04 3.86
N HIS A 209 -15.62 39.01 2.62
CA HIS A 209 -16.45 38.89 1.42
C HIS A 209 -15.86 37.84 0.47
N ILE A 210 -16.64 36.79 0.18
CA ILE A 210 -16.22 35.67 -0.68
C ILE A 210 -17.27 35.46 -1.76
N ALA A 211 -16.85 35.43 -3.03
CA ALA A 211 -17.72 35.08 -4.16
C ALA A 211 -19.05 35.87 -4.21
N GLY A 212 -19.05 37.16 -3.84
CA GLY A 212 -20.27 37.96 -3.81
C GLY A 212 -21.08 37.88 -2.52
N VAL A 213 -20.64 37.09 -1.53
CA VAL A 213 -21.33 36.85 -0.26
C VAL A 213 -20.59 37.53 0.89
N ASP A 214 -21.31 38.35 1.65
CA ASP A 214 -20.83 38.91 2.91
C ASP A 214 -20.90 37.86 4.03
N ILE A 215 -19.77 37.60 4.67
CA ILE A 215 -19.63 36.61 5.75
C ILE A 215 -19.29 37.37 7.03
N ALA A 216 -20.17 37.32 8.02
CA ALA A 216 -19.97 38.03 9.28
C ALA A 216 -19.00 37.26 10.19
N LYS A 217 -18.32 37.99 11.07
CA LYS A 217 -17.49 37.40 12.13
C LYS A 217 -18.30 36.38 12.94
N GLY A 218 -17.74 35.18 13.06
CA GLY A 218 -18.31 34.05 13.80
C GLY A 218 -19.09 33.07 12.92
N ASP A 219 -19.43 33.44 11.69
CA ASP A 219 -20.13 32.55 10.76
C ASP A 219 -19.26 31.33 10.39
N LEU A 220 -19.95 30.19 10.23
CA LEU A 220 -19.35 28.95 9.75
C LEU A 220 -19.39 28.94 8.23
N VAL A 221 -18.28 28.54 7.61
CA VAL A 221 -18.18 28.32 6.17
C VAL A 221 -17.85 26.86 5.91
N ILE A 222 -18.69 26.19 5.13
CA ILE A 222 -18.54 24.82 4.67
C ILE A 222 -18.06 24.87 3.22
N LEU A 223 -16.96 24.16 2.94
CA LEU A 223 -16.35 24.05 1.62
C LEU A 223 -16.53 22.61 1.14
N ASP A 224 -17.44 22.38 0.19
CA ASP A 224 -17.64 21.06 -0.42
C ASP A 224 -16.56 20.79 -1.48
N ILE A 225 -15.48 20.16 -1.05
CA ILE A 225 -14.32 19.84 -1.89
C ILE A 225 -14.70 18.81 -2.96
N ALA A 226 -15.58 17.86 -2.65
CA ALA A 226 -16.00 16.85 -3.59
C ALA A 226 -16.82 17.48 -4.74
N ALA A 227 -17.72 18.39 -4.41
CA ALA A 227 -18.48 19.13 -5.43
C ALA A 227 -17.56 20.04 -6.27
N ALA A 228 -16.66 20.80 -5.64
CA ALA A 228 -15.75 21.70 -6.36
C ALA A 228 -14.78 20.97 -7.29
N ASN A 229 -14.27 19.81 -6.89
CA ASN A 229 -13.42 18.98 -7.75
C ASN A 229 -14.20 18.34 -8.93
N ARG A 230 -15.53 18.44 -8.94
CA ARG A 230 -16.42 18.03 -10.04
C ARG A 230 -17.14 19.22 -10.69
N ASP A 231 -16.68 20.44 -10.47
CA ASP A 231 -17.28 21.64 -11.05
C ASP A 231 -17.20 21.59 -12.60
N PRO A 232 -18.33 21.52 -13.33
CA PRO A 232 -18.34 21.43 -14.79
C PRO A 232 -17.85 22.70 -15.47
N LYS A 233 -17.73 23.83 -14.75
CA LYS A 233 -17.11 25.05 -15.29
C LYS A 233 -15.59 24.93 -15.40
N ILE A 234 -15.00 23.99 -14.66
CA ILE A 234 -13.54 23.79 -14.59
C ILE A 234 -13.11 22.47 -15.23
N PHE A 235 -13.86 21.39 -15.00
CA PHE A 235 -13.50 20.05 -15.47
C PHE A 235 -14.52 19.57 -16.51
N THR A 236 -14.07 19.31 -17.74
CA THR A 236 -14.89 18.68 -18.79
C THR A 236 -15.29 17.27 -18.40
N ASP A 237 -16.54 16.85 -18.58
CA ASP A 237 -17.03 15.52 -18.18
C ASP A 237 -16.62 15.15 -16.74
N PRO A 238 -17.00 15.96 -15.72
CA PRO A 238 -16.42 15.89 -14.38
C PRO A 238 -16.73 14.59 -13.62
N GLU A 239 -17.80 13.89 -14.00
CA GLU A 239 -18.19 12.61 -13.42
C GLU A 239 -17.39 11.42 -13.98
N THR A 240 -16.68 11.60 -15.10
CA THR A 240 -15.81 10.58 -15.67
C THR A 240 -14.47 10.58 -14.96
N PHE A 241 -14.04 9.41 -14.48
CA PHE A 241 -12.69 9.19 -13.96
C PHE A 241 -11.72 9.02 -15.14
N ASP A 242 -10.84 10.00 -15.32
CA ASP A 242 -9.85 10.06 -16.40
C ASP A 242 -8.46 10.41 -15.85
N PRO A 243 -7.53 9.43 -15.72
CA PRO A 243 -6.16 9.68 -15.28
C PRO A 243 -5.42 10.71 -16.15
N GLU A 244 -5.70 10.77 -17.45
CA GLU A 244 -5.04 11.67 -18.40
C GLU A 244 -5.63 13.10 -18.38
N ARG A 245 -6.56 13.36 -17.45
CA ARG A 245 -7.23 14.64 -17.32
C ARG A 245 -6.24 15.78 -17.08
N THR A 246 -6.18 16.69 -18.04
CA THR A 246 -5.48 17.96 -17.88
C THR A 246 -6.38 18.99 -17.20
N GLY A 247 -5.84 19.82 -16.31
CA GLY A 247 -6.60 20.86 -15.64
C GLY A 247 -5.89 21.42 -14.41
N PRO A 248 -6.56 22.30 -13.64
CA PRO A 248 -6.00 22.75 -12.38
C PRO A 248 -6.00 21.60 -11.35
N PRO A 249 -5.11 21.65 -10.34
CA PRO A 249 -5.01 20.58 -9.36
C PRO A 249 -6.28 20.48 -8.50
N PRO A 250 -6.64 19.29 -7.99
CA PRO A 250 -7.72 19.14 -7.04
C PRO A 250 -7.49 19.93 -5.75
N LEU A 251 -8.57 20.43 -5.15
CA LEU A 251 -8.53 21.24 -3.91
C LEU A 251 -8.38 20.41 -2.64
N THR A 252 -8.18 19.09 -2.77
CA THR A 252 -8.15 18.10 -1.69
C THR A 252 -7.06 18.36 -0.65
N PHE A 253 -5.90 18.88 -1.08
CA PHE A 253 -4.81 19.31 -0.20
C PHE A 253 -4.94 20.76 0.30
N GLY A 254 -6.07 21.42 0.03
CA GLY A 254 -6.32 22.81 0.37
C GLY A 254 -5.49 23.81 -0.44
N GLY A 255 -5.57 25.08 -0.03
CA GLY A 255 -4.91 26.21 -0.68
C GLY A 255 -4.03 27.01 0.28
N PRO A 256 -3.19 27.93 -0.24
CA PRO A 256 -2.50 28.91 0.60
C PRO A 256 -3.53 29.68 1.45
N PRO A 257 -3.20 30.11 2.67
CA PRO A 257 -1.90 29.96 3.34
C PRO A 257 -1.75 28.61 4.08
N ARG A 258 -2.71 27.69 3.98
CA ARG A 258 -2.78 26.45 4.78
C ARG A 258 -2.75 25.17 3.94
N ARG A 259 -1.99 25.19 2.84
CA ARG A 259 -1.78 23.99 2.02
C ARG A 259 -1.24 22.84 2.88
N CYS A 260 -1.71 21.62 2.63
CA CYS A 260 -1.25 20.43 3.35
C CYS A 260 0.28 20.32 3.27
N PRO A 261 1.00 20.23 4.41
CA PRO A 261 2.46 20.08 4.38
C PRO A 261 2.91 18.67 3.98
N GLY A 262 2.07 17.64 4.16
CA GLY A 262 2.40 16.24 3.89
C GLY A 262 1.94 15.73 2.52
N ARG A 263 1.70 16.62 1.55
CA ARG A 263 1.19 16.24 0.22
C ARG A 263 2.07 15.18 -0.44
N ASP A 264 3.36 15.46 -0.57
CA ASP A 264 4.27 14.60 -1.34
C ASP A 264 4.49 13.25 -0.63
N HIS A 265 4.50 13.23 0.71
CA HIS A 265 4.54 12.01 1.50
C HIS A 265 3.28 11.16 1.33
N ALA A 266 2.09 11.76 1.36
CA ALA A 266 0.83 11.05 1.14
C ALA A 266 0.76 10.43 -0.26
N MET A 267 1.16 11.19 -1.29
CA MET A 267 1.24 10.70 -2.67
C MET A 267 2.22 9.53 -2.79
N ALA A 268 3.42 9.64 -2.22
CA ALA A 268 4.42 8.60 -2.31
C ALA A 268 4.03 7.31 -1.56
N ILE A 269 3.43 7.43 -0.37
CA ILE A 269 2.86 6.30 0.36
C ILE A 269 1.77 5.62 -0.46
N ALA A 270 0.83 6.40 -1.02
CA ALA A 270 -0.26 5.83 -1.80
C ALA A 270 0.24 5.16 -3.08
N ALA A 271 1.21 5.76 -3.76
CA ALA A 271 1.83 5.19 -4.96
C ALA A 271 2.64 3.91 -4.67
N GLY A 272 3.14 3.76 -3.44
CA GLY A 272 3.77 2.52 -2.96
C GLY A 272 2.73 1.42 -2.77
N ALA A 273 1.61 1.73 -2.11
CA ALA A 273 0.52 0.80 -1.84
C ALA A 273 -0.26 0.34 -3.09
N LEU A 274 -0.19 1.11 -4.17
CA LEU A 274 -0.82 0.79 -5.46
C LEU A 274 0.12 0.07 -6.43
N ARG A 275 1.42 0.05 -6.18
CA ARG A 275 2.33 -0.71 -7.04
C ARG A 275 2.07 -2.20 -6.83
N ALA A 276 1.59 -2.87 -7.87
CA ALA A 276 1.82 -4.29 -8.04
C ALA A 276 3.34 -4.52 -7.98
N ASP A 277 3.76 -5.54 -7.26
CA ASP A 277 5.15 -5.99 -7.26
C ASP A 277 5.62 -6.10 -8.73
N PRO A 278 6.66 -5.36 -9.17
CA PRO A 278 7.13 -5.41 -10.55
C PRO A 278 7.65 -6.80 -10.96
N ASP A 279 7.94 -7.67 -9.98
CA ASP A 279 8.29 -9.08 -10.19
C ASP A 279 7.07 -10.01 -10.07
N ALA A 280 5.87 -9.48 -9.85
CA ALA A 280 4.64 -10.27 -9.78
C ALA A 280 4.38 -10.98 -11.11
N PRO A 281 4.15 -12.30 -11.10
CA PRO A 281 3.76 -13.05 -12.27
C PRO A 281 2.50 -12.45 -12.91
N ALA A 282 2.57 -12.13 -14.20
CA ALA A 282 1.39 -11.76 -14.96
C ALA A 282 0.40 -12.94 -14.97
N THR A 283 -0.87 -12.67 -14.71
CA THR A 283 -1.94 -13.67 -14.69
C THR A 283 -2.94 -13.45 -15.81
N ASP A 284 -3.67 -14.51 -16.15
CA ASP A 284 -4.80 -14.48 -17.09
C ASP A 284 -5.91 -15.45 -16.62
N ASP A 285 -6.93 -15.65 -17.46
CA ASP A 285 -8.13 -16.43 -17.14
C ASP A 285 -7.90 -17.96 -17.16
N ARG A 286 -6.67 -18.43 -17.43
CA ARG A 286 -6.37 -19.87 -17.36
C ARG A 286 -6.57 -20.40 -15.94
N ASP A 287 -7.04 -21.63 -15.88
CA ASP A 287 -7.21 -22.35 -14.62
C ASP A 287 -5.84 -22.69 -13.99
N PRO A 288 -5.54 -22.20 -12.77
CA PRO A 288 -4.25 -22.42 -12.12
C PRO A 288 -3.88 -23.90 -11.95
N ALA A 289 -4.84 -24.77 -11.62
CA ALA A 289 -4.58 -26.20 -11.43
C ALA A 289 -4.18 -26.88 -12.74
N THR A 290 -4.86 -26.54 -13.83
CA THR A 290 -4.55 -27.01 -15.19
C THR A 290 -3.15 -26.56 -15.62
N MET A 291 -2.75 -25.33 -15.30
CA MET A 291 -1.41 -24.82 -15.65
C MET A 291 -0.28 -25.60 -14.98
N ILE A 292 -0.41 -25.92 -13.69
CA ILE A 292 0.58 -26.73 -12.97
C ILE A 292 0.67 -28.13 -13.58
N THR A 293 -0.47 -28.74 -13.90
CA THR A 293 -0.52 -30.06 -14.50
C THR A 293 0.15 -30.06 -15.88
N ALA A 294 -0.16 -29.08 -16.73
CA ALA A 294 0.45 -28.94 -18.05
C ALA A 294 1.97 -28.72 -17.98
N MET A 295 2.45 -27.92 -17.02
CA MET A 295 3.89 -27.74 -16.77
C MET A 295 4.56 -29.07 -16.43
N VAL A 296 3.98 -29.86 -15.52
CA VAL A 296 4.54 -31.16 -15.13
C VAL A 296 4.52 -32.15 -16.30
N GLU A 297 3.44 -32.19 -17.08
CA GLU A 297 3.36 -33.04 -18.27
C GLU A 297 4.42 -32.69 -19.30
N HIS A 298 4.69 -31.40 -19.53
CA HIS A 298 5.75 -30.94 -20.42
C HIS A 298 7.15 -31.36 -19.94
N VAL A 299 7.44 -31.17 -18.64
CA VAL A 299 8.70 -31.60 -18.03
C VAL A 299 8.89 -33.11 -18.18
N LEU A 300 7.84 -33.91 -17.91
CA LEU A 300 7.89 -35.36 -18.05
C LEU A 300 8.08 -35.80 -19.49
N ALA A 301 7.44 -35.14 -20.46
CA ALA A 301 7.62 -35.42 -21.88
C ALA A 301 9.08 -35.28 -22.30
N LEU A 302 9.75 -34.18 -21.93
CA LEU A 302 11.18 -33.98 -22.20
C LEU A 302 12.04 -35.02 -21.46
N ALA A 303 11.71 -35.30 -20.18
CA ALA A 303 12.45 -36.25 -19.36
C ALA A 303 12.51 -37.67 -19.94
N THR A 304 11.52 -38.07 -20.74
CA THR A 304 11.56 -39.38 -21.43
C THR A 304 12.76 -39.54 -22.36
N THR A 305 13.28 -38.42 -22.88
CA THR A 305 14.41 -38.39 -23.82
C THR A 305 15.76 -38.37 -23.10
N TRP A 306 15.78 -38.03 -21.81
CA TRP A 306 17.01 -37.75 -21.07
C TRP A 306 17.79 -38.99 -20.66
N THR A 307 17.22 -40.19 -20.84
CA THR A 307 17.96 -41.45 -20.67
C THR A 307 19.09 -41.62 -21.69
N ALA A 308 19.04 -40.85 -22.79
CA ALA A 308 20.09 -40.75 -23.79
C ALA A 308 21.14 -39.65 -23.49
N TRP A 309 21.08 -38.99 -22.32
CA TRP A 309 22.00 -37.91 -22.00
C TRP A 309 23.46 -38.38 -22.00
N ASP A 310 24.31 -37.65 -22.73
CA ASP A 310 25.72 -37.99 -23.00
C ASP A 310 26.68 -37.58 -21.87
N GLY A 311 26.14 -37.03 -20.78
CA GLY A 311 26.90 -36.54 -19.64
C GLY A 311 27.45 -35.12 -19.79
N HIS A 312 27.19 -34.43 -20.91
CA HIS A 312 27.62 -33.04 -21.10
C HIS A 312 26.51 -32.07 -20.65
N PRO A 313 26.76 -31.24 -19.62
CA PRO A 313 25.78 -30.25 -19.17
C PRO A 313 25.55 -29.15 -20.22
N ARG A 314 24.34 -28.59 -20.24
CA ARG A 314 24.05 -27.39 -21.03
C ARG A 314 24.35 -26.12 -20.24
N LEU A 315 24.96 -25.16 -20.90
CA LEU A 315 25.29 -23.85 -20.32
C LEU A 315 24.39 -22.78 -20.93
N ILE A 316 23.65 -22.08 -20.09
CA ILE A 316 22.84 -20.91 -20.49
C ILE A 316 23.21 -19.78 -19.55
N GLY A 317 23.89 -18.76 -20.09
CA GLY A 317 24.51 -17.71 -19.28
C GLY A 317 25.57 -18.27 -18.34
N ASP A 318 25.44 -17.99 -17.05
CA ASP A 318 26.29 -18.48 -15.96
C ASP A 318 25.76 -19.79 -15.33
N ARG A 319 24.66 -20.34 -15.84
CA ARG A 319 23.96 -21.49 -15.24
C ARG A 319 24.22 -22.78 -16.01
N ILE A 320 24.43 -23.83 -15.22
CA ILE A 320 24.56 -25.22 -15.69
C ILE A 320 23.21 -25.92 -15.56
N TYR A 321 22.81 -26.66 -16.60
CA TYR A 321 21.59 -27.45 -16.67
C TYR A 321 21.91 -28.91 -17.03
N THR A 322 21.33 -29.82 -16.26
CA THR A 322 21.43 -31.27 -16.44
C THR A 322 20.05 -31.88 -16.18
N PRO A 323 19.76 -33.10 -16.67
CA PRO A 323 18.51 -33.80 -16.38
C PRO A 323 18.14 -33.81 -14.88
N HIS A 324 19.04 -34.29 -14.02
CA HIS A 324 18.81 -34.34 -12.57
C HIS A 324 18.59 -32.97 -11.95
N LYS A 325 19.36 -31.95 -12.36
CA LYS A 325 19.17 -30.60 -11.83
C LYS A 325 17.82 -30.03 -12.23
N ALA A 326 17.38 -30.25 -13.47
CA ALA A 326 16.09 -29.78 -13.93
C ALA A 326 14.94 -30.39 -13.12
N ILE A 327 14.93 -31.73 -12.95
CA ILE A 327 13.93 -32.42 -12.13
C ILE A 327 13.94 -31.94 -10.69
N ARG A 328 15.14 -31.83 -10.09
CA ARG A 328 15.30 -31.34 -8.72
C ARG A 328 14.74 -29.93 -8.58
N ARG A 329 15.06 -29.00 -9.48
CA ARG A 329 14.57 -27.61 -9.41
C ARG A 329 13.06 -27.49 -9.55
N VAL A 330 12.45 -28.26 -10.46
CA VAL A 330 10.99 -28.30 -10.59
C VAL A 330 10.35 -28.85 -9.32
N ALA A 331 10.88 -29.94 -8.76
CA ALA A 331 10.37 -30.51 -7.52
C ALA A 331 10.55 -29.58 -6.32
N ASP A 332 11.72 -28.96 -6.17
CA ASP A 332 12.02 -27.98 -5.11
C ASP A 332 10.99 -26.83 -5.18
N HIS A 333 10.84 -26.18 -6.35
CA HIS A 333 9.87 -25.08 -6.53
C HIS A 333 8.44 -25.49 -6.12
N LEU A 334 7.99 -26.68 -6.54
CA LEU A 334 6.67 -27.19 -6.19
C LEU A 334 6.51 -27.45 -4.68
N VAL A 335 7.56 -27.86 -3.98
CA VAL A 335 7.53 -28.13 -2.54
C VAL A 335 7.61 -26.83 -1.74
N ASP A 336 8.54 -25.95 -2.09
CA ASP A 336 8.80 -24.70 -1.37
C ASP A 336 7.54 -23.82 -1.34
N HIS A 337 6.92 -23.61 -2.49
CA HIS A 337 5.69 -22.83 -2.57
C HIS A 337 4.45 -23.57 -2.04
N LEU A 338 4.48 -24.90 -1.96
CA LEU A 338 3.41 -25.64 -1.30
C LEU A 338 3.49 -25.41 0.22
N ALA A 339 4.70 -25.44 0.79
CA ALA A 339 4.91 -25.11 2.18
C ALA A 339 4.49 -23.66 2.50
N GLU A 340 4.81 -22.71 1.62
CA GLU A 340 4.34 -21.32 1.71
C GLU A 340 2.80 -21.24 1.72
N MET A 341 2.14 -21.91 0.76
CA MET A 341 0.69 -21.92 0.63
C MET A 341 0.00 -22.53 1.86
N GLU A 342 0.48 -23.66 2.37
CA GLU A 342 -0.10 -24.32 3.54
C GLU A 342 0.04 -23.45 4.80
N ALA A 343 1.20 -22.82 5.03
CA ALA A 343 1.42 -21.92 6.15
C ALA A 343 0.43 -20.74 6.10
N ARG A 344 0.28 -20.13 4.92
CA ARG A 344 -0.65 -19.01 4.69
C ARG A 344 -2.11 -19.40 4.91
N LEU A 345 -2.51 -20.58 4.44
CA LEU A 345 -3.86 -21.13 4.68
C LEU A 345 -4.12 -21.46 6.15
N ALA A 346 -3.08 -21.87 6.90
CA ALA A 346 -3.16 -22.11 8.34
C ALA A 346 -3.14 -20.82 9.19
N GLY A 347 -2.85 -19.67 8.58
CA GLY A 347 -2.67 -18.39 9.28
C GLY A 347 -1.33 -18.30 10.03
N GLU A 348 -0.35 -19.11 9.64
CA GLU A 348 0.99 -19.13 10.22
C GLU A 348 1.98 -18.27 9.40
N PRO A 349 3.04 -17.72 10.02
CA PRO A 349 4.09 -17.02 9.27
C PRO A 349 4.81 -17.96 8.29
N THR A 350 5.06 -17.48 7.07
CA THR A 350 5.88 -18.20 6.09
C THR A 350 7.35 -18.23 6.50
N LEU A 351 8.00 -19.37 6.31
CA LEU A 351 9.45 -19.48 6.47
C LEU A 351 10.15 -19.16 5.15
N PRO A 352 11.06 -18.17 5.11
CA PRO A 352 11.74 -17.78 3.89
C PRO A 352 12.71 -18.87 3.41
N ASP A 353 12.71 -19.12 2.10
CA ASP A 353 13.75 -19.94 1.46
C ASP A 353 15.06 -19.14 1.35
N HIS A 354 16.10 -19.61 2.04
CA HIS A 354 17.44 -19.04 1.98
C HIS A 354 18.38 -19.81 1.03
N TRP A 355 17.87 -20.84 0.36
CA TRP A 355 18.64 -21.75 -0.47
C TRP A 355 18.56 -21.36 -1.95
N HIS A 356 19.60 -20.72 -2.47
CA HIS A 356 19.69 -20.34 -3.89
C HIS A 356 20.01 -21.55 -4.80
N ALA A 357 19.13 -22.55 -4.84
CA ALA A 357 19.42 -23.84 -5.47
C ALA A 357 19.66 -23.78 -7.00
N SER A 358 19.15 -22.75 -7.68
CA SER A 358 19.34 -22.59 -9.13
C SER A 358 20.81 -22.27 -9.48
N ALA A 359 21.52 -21.56 -8.60
CA ALA A 359 22.94 -21.23 -8.75
C ALA A 359 23.87 -22.41 -8.42
N THR A 360 23.36 -23.45 -7.75
CA THR A 360 24.16 -24.59 -7.30
C THR A 360 23.96 -25.81 -8.19
N THR A 361 25.06 -26.40 -8.65
CA THR A 361 25.09 -27.72 -9.29
C THR A 361 25.88 -28.67 -8.40
N THR A 362 25.22 -29.71 -7.92
CA THR A 362 25.78 -30.73 -7.03
C THR A 362 26.44 -31.86 -7.84
N LYS A 363 27.19 -32.74 -7.18
CA LYS A 363 27.73 -33.94 -7.83
C LYS A 363 26.64 -34.91 -8.29
N ALA A 364 25.52 -34.99 -7.56
CA ALA A 364 24.38 -35.83 -7.94
C ALA A 364 23.73 -35.33 -9.23
N ASP A 365 23.74 -34.01 -9.46
CA ASP A 365 23.20 -33.42 -10.69
C ASP A 365 24.00 -33.82 -11.95
N LEU A 366 25.21 -34.35 -11.81
CA LEU A 366 26.10 -34.75 -12.92
C LEU A 366 26.07 -36.26 -13.21
N ALA A 367 25.27 -37.04 -12.48
CA ALA A 367 25.17 -38.48 -12.69
C ALA A 367 24.40 -38.80 -13.99
N PRO A 368 24.69 -39.92 -14.69
CA PRO A 368 23.88 -40.36 -15.82
C PRO A 368 22.41 -40.51 -15.43
N PHE A 369 21.50 -39.99 -16.26
CA PHE A 369 20.06 -40.09 -16.03
C PHE A 369 19.55 -41.44 -16.54
N THR A 370 19.18 -42.34 -15.65
CA THR A 370 18.83 -43.73 -16.00
C THR A 370 17.31 -43.92 -16.11
N GLN A 371 16.88 -45.09 -16.59
CA GLN A 371 15.46 -45.46 -16.59
C GLN A 371 14.86 -45.44 -15.17
N ALA A 372 15.65 -45.82 -14.15
CA ALA A 372 15.19 -45.78 -12.77
C ALA A 372 14.95 -44.34 -12.28
N ASP A 373 15.81 -43.39 -12.69
CA ASP A 373 15.63 -41.96 -12.40
C ASP A 373 14.38 -41.40 -13.09
N LEU A 374 14.10 -41.83 -14.32
CA LEU A 374 12.87 -41.46 -15.04
C LEU A 374 11.62 -42.00 -14.35
N ASP A 375 11.61 -43.28 -13.97
CA ASP A 375 10.49 -43.89 -13.25
C ASP A 375 10.22 -43.20 -11.91
N GLU A 376 11.29 -42.85 -11.18
CA GLU A 376 11.19 -42.06 -9.95
C GLU A 376 10.63 -40.65 -10.21
N THR A 377 11.11 -39.99 -11.27
CA THR A 377 10.66 -38.66 -11.68
C THR A 377 9.16 -38.66 -11.98
N HIS A 378 8.67 -39.61 -12.78
CA HIS A 378 7.24 -39.79 -13.03
C HIS A 378 6.46 -39.96 -11.72
N SER A 379 6.92 -40.87 -10.85
CA SER A 379 6.26 -41.15 -9.59
C SER A 379 6.14 -39.91 -8.69
N ARG A 380 7.22 -39.12 -8.59
CA ARG A 380 7.27 -37.93 -7.71
C ARG A 380 6.49 -36.75 -8.28
N LEU A 381 6.75 -36.36 -9.53
CA LEU A 381 6.14 -35.16 -10.09
C LEU A 381 4.63 -35.29 -10.28
N HIS A 382 4.12 -36.47 -10.66
CA HIS A 382 2.66 -36.68 -10.72
C HIS A 382 1.98 -36.54 -9.36
N ARG A 383 2.61 -37.00 -8.27
CA ARG A 383 2.05 -36.83 -6.92
C ARG A 383 2.04 -35.38 -6.48
N LEU A 384 3.12 -34.63 -6.76
CA LEU A 384 3.18 -33.20 -6.48
C LEU A 384 2.13 -32.42 -7.29
N ALA A 385 2.02 -32.68 -8.59
CA ALA A 385 0.98 -32.08 -9.45
C ALA A 385 -0.43 -32.36 -8.92
N ARG A 386 -0.70 -33.58 -8.47
CA ARG A 386 -2.00 -33.95 -7.89
C ARG A 386 -2.29 -33.17 -6.60
N ILE A 387 -1.31 -32.99 -5.71
CA ILE A 387 -1.51 -32.21 -4.48
C ILE A 387 -1.84 -30.76 -4.82
N TRP A 388 -1.07 -30.14 -5.72
CA TRP A 388 -1.34 -28.79 -6.21
C TRP A 388 -2.72 -28.66 -6.84
N THR A 389 -3.11 -29.61 -7.67
CA THR A 389 -4.45 -29.66 -8.28
C THR A 389 -5.53 -29.69 -7.21
N ASN A 390 -5.39 -30.56 -6.21
CA ASN A 390 -6.36 -30.67 -5.12
C ASN A 390 -6.46 -29.36 -4.33
N ARG A 391 -5.35 -28.68 -4.06
CA ARG A 391 -5.34 -27.41 -3.33
C ARG A 391 -5.94 -26.26 -4.11
N LEU A 392 -5.49 -26.06 -5.35
CA LEU A 392 -5.95 -24.95 -6.18
C LEU A 392 -7.43 -25.11 -6.57
N SER A 393 -7.90 -26.34 -6.79
CA SER A 393 -9.32 -26.60 -7.16
C SER A 393 -10.29 -26.46 -5.99
N ASP A 394 -9.81 -26.52 -4.73
CA ASP A 394 -10.64 -26.34 -3.53
C ASP A 394 -10.87 -24.86 -3.19
N LEU A 395 -10.13 -23.95 -3.85
CA LEU A 395 -10.23 -22.51 -3.65
C LEU A 395 -11.20 -21.87 -4.65
N THR A 396 -11.99 -20.91 -4.17
CA THR A 396 -12.80 -20.06 -5.05
C THR A 396 -11.91 -19.07 -5.83
N PRO A 397 -12.37 -18.52 -6.97
CA PRO A 397 -11.64 -17.47 -7.70
C PRO A 397 -11.22 -16.31 -6.79
N LYS A 398 -12.12 -15.87 -5.90
CA LYS A 398 -11.82 -14.82 -4.94
C LYS A 398 -10.67 -15.20 -3.99
N GLN A 399 -10.58 -16.44 -3.53
CA GLN A 399 -9.50 -16.89 -2.65
C GLN A 399 -8.17 -17.06 -3.40
N LEU A 400 -8.23 -17.40 -4.69
CA LEU A 400 -7.05 -17.44 -5.57
C LEU A 400 -6.47 -16.05 -5.82
N ASP A 401 -7.34 -15.04 -5.93
CA ASP A 401 -6.98 -13.65 -6.23
C ASP A 401 -6.77 -12.78 -4.99
N HIS A 402 -7.28 -13.19 -3.83
CA HIS A 402 -7.15 -12.50 -2.54
C HIS A 402 -6.73 -13.50 -1.47
N SER A 403 -5.50 -13.98 -1.58
CA SER A 403 -4.95 -15.03 -0.72
C SER A 403 -4.46 -14.47 0.62
N PRO A 404 -4.58 -15.22 1.73
CA PRO A 404 -4.16 -14.75 3.05
C PRO A 404 -2.64 -14.59 3.16
N GLY A 405 -2.18 -13.59 3.92
CA GLY A 405 -0.75 -13.32 4.16
C GLY A 405 -0.06 -12.58 3.02
N ALA A 406 1.09 -11.96 3.32
CA ALA A 406 1.85 -11.16 2.37
C ALA A 406 2.49 -12.01 1.26
N GLY A 407 2.66 -11.42 0.07
CA GLY A 407 3.32 -12.02 -1.09
C GLY A 407 2.38 -12.19 -2.29
N TRP A 408 2.81 -12.92 -3.31
CA TRP A 408 1.99 -13.18 -4.50
C TRP A 408 0.67 -13.88 -4.12
N THR A 409 -0.41 -13.60 -4.86
CA THR A 409 -1.67 -14.35 -4.74
C THR A 409 -1.45 -15.81 -5.11
N PHE A 410 -2.32 -16.72 -4.66
CA PHE A 410 -2.20 -18.14 -5.04
C PHE A 410 -2.34 -18.34 -6.55
N ARG A 411 -3.08 -17.46 -7.26
CA ARG A 411 -3.07 -17.44 -8.73
C ARG A 411 -1.69 -17.05 -9.26
N GLN A 412 -1.13 -15.94 -8.81
CA GLN A 412 0.20 -15.49 -9.25
C GLN A 412 1.27 -16.54 -8.97
N LEU A 413 1.25 -17.15 -7.79
CA LEU A 413 2.14 -18.24 -7.41
C LEU A 413 2.01 -19.44 -8.35
N ALA A 414 0.80 -19.83 -8.74
CA ALA A 414 0.61 -20.90 -9.72
C ALA A 414 1.16 -20.54 -11.11
N PHE A 415 1.01 -19.29 -11.55
CA PHE A 415 1.60 -18.79 -12.79
C PHE A 415 3.13 -18.78 -12.73
N HIS A 416 3.72 -18.41 -11.59
CA HIS A 416 5.15 -18.52 -11.36
C HIS A 416 5.64 -19.96 -11.49
N LEU A 417 4.98 -20.89 -10.80
CA LEU A 417 5.31 -22.31 -10.82
C LEU A 417 5.20 -22.90 -12.23
N ALA A 418 4.19 -22.49 -13.01
CA ALA A 418 4.05 -22.89 -14.41
C ALA A 418 5.26 -22.48 -15.26
N GLY A 419 5.95 -21.38 -14.91
CA GLY A 419 7.21 -20.96 -15.53
C GLY A 419 8.40 -21.91 -15.29
N SER A 420 8.26 -22.91 -14.42
CA SER A 420 9.31 -23.90 -14.15
C SER A 420 9.64 -24.80 -15.34
N VAL A 421 8.82 -24.79 -16.41
CA VAL A 421 9.14 -25.42 -17.71
C VAL A 421 10.51 -25.01 -18.22
N TYR A 422 10.94 -23.78 -17.92
CA TYR A 422 12.24 -23.24 -18.29
C TYR A 422 13.41 -24.17 -17.90
N TYR A 423 13.35 -24.84 -16.75
CA TYR A 423 14.41 -25.75 -16.32
C TYR A 423 14.55 -26.97 -17.22
N ALA A 424 13.42 -27.52 -17.68
CA ALA A 424 13.40 -28.65 -18.61
C ALA A 424 13.75 -28.21 -20.03
N ASP A 425 13.23 -27.06 -20.48
CA ASP A 425 13.55 -26.49 -21.80
C ASP A 425 15.04 -26.18 -21.95
N ALA A 426 15.70 -25.75 -20.87
CA ALA A 426 17.13 -25.53 -20.86
C ALA A 426 17.95 -26.82 -21.13
N VAL A 427 17.43 -27.98 -20.71
CA VAL A 427 18.01 -29.30 -21.05
C VAL A 427 17.57 -29.73 -22.44
N GLY A 428 16.31 -29.47 -22.82
CA GLY A 428 15.74 -29.73 -24.13
C GLY A 428 15.51 -31.20 -24.46
N ASP A 429 15.12 -31.47 -25.70
CA ASP A 429 14.95 -32.83 -26.24
C ASP A 429 16.32 -33.45 -26.56
N LEU A 430 16.54 -34.68 -26.09
CA LEU A 430 17.77 -35.46 -26.26
C LEU A 430 17.55 -36.73 -27.09
N THR A 431 16.44 -36.81 -27.82
CA THR A 431 16.18 -37.91 -28.74
C THR A 431 17.30 -37.97 -29.79
N PRO A 432 17.93 -39.14 -30.02
CA PRO A 432 18.96 -39.27 -31.05
C PRO A 432 18.39 -38.82 -32.39
N THR A 433 18.99 -37.80 -33.00
CA THR A 433 18.64 -37.44 -34.37
C THR A 433 19.07 -38.57 -35.28
N GLU A 434 18.13 -39.19 -36.01
CA GLU A 434 18.48 -40.09 -37.10
C GLU A 434 19.31 -39.27 -38.11
N GLY A 435 20.61 -39.58 -38.20
CA GLY A 435 21.50 -38.92 -39.14
C GLY A 435 21.10 -39.22 -40.59
N PRO A 436 21.39 -38.31 -41.54
CA PRO A 436 21.07 -38.50 -42.95
C PRO A 436 21.77 -39.71 -43.60
#